data_AF-A0A2S1QD09-F1
#
_entry.id   AF-A0A2S1QD09-F1
#
_cell.length_a   1.000
_cell.length_b   1.000
_cell.length_c   1.000
_cell.angle_alpha   90.00
_cell.angle_beta   90.00
_cell.angle_gamma   90.00
#
_symmetry.space_group_name_H-M   'P 1'
#
loop_
_entity.id
_entity.type
_entity.pdbx_description
1 polymer ?
#
loop_
_entity_poly.entity_id
_entity_poly.type
_entity_poly.pdbx_seq_one_letter_code
_entity_poly.pdbx_strand_id
1 'polypeptide(L)'
;MDKTNIKNGRVYRTAGLITGLMIILVMGFMDIFYSFYLYPIFSLSLFMYEYKETNKFNVVFFLFLLSTNITEILFLFDYETYVIIASLFSVVSSVCLLLLLKPVLKRRSKVFSQHYILELIIGFLGFGFVLGYLIYSVAPLVPDLSIFMISTIVFIITIGAYFLTPSYNKHTGNISLFGIGGAYMGEMVFAFIYKYIYSEISFLLVGAIMTIYLKVVLATFLTKIDTIADYDGSGTRV
;
A
#
# COMPACT_ATOMS: atom_id res chain seq x y z
N MET A 1 -28.79 -1.10 -11.31
CA MET A 1 -27.44 -0.50 -11.34
C MET A 1 -27.19 -0.04 -12.76
N ASP A 2 -27.11 1.28 -12.99
CA ASP A 2 -27.17 1.88 -14.33
C ASP A 2 -25.85 1.66 -15.10
N LYS A 3 -25.94 1.19 -16.36
CA LYS A 3 -24.78 0.77 -17.17
C LYS A 3 -23.83 1.93 -17.50
N THR A 4 -24.29 3.17 -17.39
CA THR A 4 -23.55 4.42 -17.59
C THR A 4 -22.53 4.69 -16.47
N ASN A 5 -22.84 4.38 -15.21
CA ASN A 5 -21.92 4.59 -14.09
C ASN A 5 -20.71 3.66 -14.14
N ILE A 6 -20.90 2.40 -14.57
CA ILE A 6 -19.84 1.38 -14.69
C ILE A 6 -18.83 1.72 -15.81
N LYS A 7 -19.26 2.43 -16.86
CA LYS A 7 -18.34 2.92 -17.91
C LYS A 7 -17.46 4.07 -17.43
N ASN A 8 -17.96 4.91 -16.51
CA ASN A 8 -17.26 6.11 -16.06
C ASN A 8 -16.17 5.83 -15.04
N GLY A 9 -16.35 4.87 -14.12
CA GLY A 9 -15.32 4.50 -13.13
C GLY A 9 -14.04 4.01 -13.79
N ARG A 10 -14.14 3.11 -14.78
CA ARG A 10 -12.97 2.55 -15.49
C ARG A 10 -12.06 3.59 -16.12
N VAL A 11 -12.60 4.73 -16.57
CA VAL A 11 -11.81 5.83 -17.14
C VAL A 11 -10.81 6.37 -16.12
N TYR A 12 -11.25 6.57 -14.87
CA TYR A 12 -10.38 7.05 -13.79
C TYR A 12 -9.30 6.03 -13.41
N ARG A 13 -9.63 4.73 -13.43
CA ARG A 13 -8.61 3.68 -13.21
C ARG A 13 -7.55 3.69 -14.32
N THR A 14 -7.96 3.81 -15.57
CA THR A 14 -7.04 3.89 -16.71
C THR A 14 -6.20 5.16 -16.65
N ALA A 15 -6.80 6.31 -16.31
CA ALA A 15 -6.06 7.55 -16.09
C ALA A 15 -5.03 7.42 -14.96
N GLY A 16 -5.40 6.75 -13.86
CA GLY A 16 -4.48 6.40 -12.78
C GLY A 16 -3.31 5.54 -13.27
N LEU A 17 -3.58 4.47 -14.02
CA LEU A 17 -2.51 3.62 -14.58
C LEU A 17 -1.57 4.37 -15.51
N ILE A 18 -2.11 5.22 -16.39
CA ILE A 18 -1.31 6.06 -17.28
C ILE A 18 -0.45 7.03 -16.46
N THR A 19 -1.04 7.69 -15.46
CA THR A 19 -0.30 8.63 -14.59
C THR A 19 0.79 7.91 -13.80
N GLY A 20 0.52 6.71 -13.28
CA GLY A 20 1.54 5.87 -12.63
C GLY A 20 2.68 5.51 -13.57
N LEU A 21 2.37 5.12 -14.81
CA LEU A 21 3.41 4.86 -15.82
C LEU A 21 4.21 6.13 -16.14
N MET A 22 3.57 7.29 -16.19
CA MET A 22 4.25 8.58 -16.36
C MET A 22 5.16 8.91 -15.18
N ILE A 23 4.80 8.57 -13.93
CA ILE A 23 5.69 8.72 -12.76
C ILE A 23 6.99 7.94 -13.02
N ILE A 24 6.90 6.67 -13.42
CA ILE A 24 8.07 5.81 -13.69
C ILE A 24 8.93 6.40 -14.81
N LEU A 25 8.31 6.82 -15.91
CA LEU A 25 9.04 7.40 -17.05
C LEU A 25 9.72 8.72 -16.70
N VAL A 26 9.04 9.60 -15.97
CA VAL A 26 9.61 10.89 -15.53
C VAL A 26 10.76 10.66 -14.56
N MET A 27 10.62 9.76 -13.59
CA MET A 27 11.71 9.44 -12.65
C MET A 27 12.91 8.78 -13.34
N GLY A 28 12.69 7.96 -14.38
CA GLY A 28 13.75 7.22 -15.06
C GLY A 28 14.48 7.99 -16.15
N PHE A 29 13.81 8.94 -16.81
CA PHE A 29 14.35 9.64 -17.99
C PHE A 29 14.40 11.17 -17.85
N MET A 30 13.79 11.74 -16.82
CA MET A 30 13.77 13.18 -16.56
C MET A 30 14.19 13.45 -15.11
N ASP A 31 13.93 14.66 -14.63
CA ASP A 31 14.16 15.02 -13.23
C ASP A 31 13.07 14.42 -12.32
N ILE A 32 13.51 13.80 -11.22
CA ILE A 32 12.66 13.22 -10.18
C ILE A 32 11.66 14.26 -9.64
N PHE A 33 12.03 15.54 -9.55
CA PHE A 33 11.15 16.59 -9.03
C PHE A 33 9.87 16.76 -9.87
N TYR A 34 9.90 16.49 -11.17
CA TYR A 34 8.70 16.56 -12.00
C TYR A 34 7.66 15.48 -11.64
N SER A 35 8.09 14.37 -11.04
CA SER A 35 7.18 13.32 -10.57
C SER A 35 6.26 13.79 -9.43
N PHE A 36 6.64 14.85 -8.70
CA PHE A 36 5.90 15.35 -7.53
C PHE A 36 4.51 15.84 -7.90
N TYR A 37 4.36 16.39 -9.10
CA TYR A 37 3.07 16.83 -9.62
C TYR A 37 2.17 15.67 -10.05
N LEU A 38 2.77 14.53 -10.38
CA LEU A 38 2.05 13.35 -10.87
C LEU A 38 1.50 12.49 -9.72
N TYR A 39 2.15 12.43 -8.56
CA TYR A 39 1.66 11.69 -7.39
C TYR A 39 0.25 12.12 -6.92
N PRO A 40 -0.07 13.42 -6.76
CA PRO A 40 -1.43 13.88 -6.47
C PRO A 40 -2.45 13.49 -7.53
N ILE A 41 -2.10 13.64 -8.81
CA ILE A 41 -3.00 13.32 -9.95
C ILE A 41 -3.29 11.81 -9.99
N PHE A 42 -2.27 10.99 -9.76
CA PHE A 42 -2.38 9.54 -9.68
C PHE A 42 -3.35 9.12 -8.57
N SER A 43 -3.10 9.60 -7.35
CA SER A 43 -3.93 9.30 -6.18
C SER A 43 -5.37 9.81 -6.35
N LEU A 44 -5.55 11.03 -6.87
CA LEU A 44 -6.89 11.58 -7.14
C LEU A 44 -7.66 10.73 -8.16
N SER A 45 -6.98 10.25 -9.20
CA SER A 45 -7.60 9.36 -10.20
C SER A 45 -8.08 8.05 -9.57
N LEU A 46 -7.28 7.46 -8.66
CA LEU A 46 -7.67 6.24 -7.95
C LEU A 46 -8.80 6.48 -6.94
N PHE A 47 -8.80 7.62 -6.26
CA PHE A 47 -9.91 8.01 -5.38
C PHE A 47 -11.21 8.17 -6.16
N MET A 48 -11.16 8.89 -7.30
CA MET A 48 -12.32 9.08 -8.17
C MET A 48 -12.83 7.76 -8.76
N TYR A 49 -11.93 6.82 -9.06
CA TYR A 49 -12.31 5.47 -9.45
C TYR A 49 -13.12 4.76 -8.35
N GLU A 50 -12.59 4.70 -7.12
CA GLU A 50 -13.29 4.06 -6.01
C GLU A 50 -14.62 4.74 -5.72
N TYR A 51 -14.64 6.06 -5.60
CA TYR A 51 -15.84 6.85 -5.36
C TYR A 51 -16.93 6.61 -6.40
N LYS A 52 -16.57 6.50 -7.70
CA LYS A 52 -17.55 6.26 -8.77
C LYS A 52 -18.09 4.85 -8.78
N GLU A 53 -17.26 3.85 -8.47
CA GLU A 53 -17.70 2.45 -8.42
C GLU A 53 -18.55 2.16 -7.16
N THR A 54 -18.21 2.75 -6.02
CA THR A 54 -18.91 2.51 -4.75
C THR A 54 -20.05 3.51 -4.48
N ASN A 55 -20.04 4.67 -5.15
CA ASN A 55 -20.90 5.83 -4.87
C ASN A 55 -20.84 6.30 -3.40
N LYS A 56 -19.72 6.05 -2.70
CA LYS A 56 -19.52 6.41 -1.30
C LYS A 56 -18.20 7.16 -1.16
N PHE A 57 -18.20 8.28 -0.43
CA PHE A 57 -16.97 8.99 -0.11
C PHE A 57 -16.22 8.24 1.00
N ASN A 58 -15.19 7.49 0.64
CA ASN A 58 -14.38 6.75 1.60
C ASN A 58 -13.28 7.65 2.20
N VAL A 59 -13.61 8.32 3.32
CA VAL A 59 -12.70 9.25 4.02
C VAL A 59 -11.38 8.57 4.40
N VAL A 60 -11.41 7.31 4.82
CA VAL A 60 -10.20 6.58 5.23
C VAL A 60 -9.28 6.33 4.03
N PHE A 61 -9.85 5.97 2.88
CA PHE A 61 -9.07 5.79 1.65
C PHE A 61 -8.51 7.12 1.12
N PHE A 62 -9.28 8.21 1.21
CA PHE A 62 -8.79 9.54 0.86
C PHE A 62 -7.61 9.96 1.74
N LEU A 63 -7.72 9.79 3.05
CA LEU A 63 -6.65 10.12 4.00
C LEU A 63 -5.40 9.27 3.76
N PHE A 64 -5.57 7.97 3.46
CA PHE A 64 -4.46 7.10 3.07
C PHE A 64 -3.71 7.63 1.83
N LEU A 65 -4.44 8.01 0.78
CA LEU A 65 -3.85 8.53 -0.45
C LEU A 65 -3.15 9.88 -0.24
N LEU A 66 -3.74 10.74 0.57
CA LEU A 66 -3.16 12.04 0.91
C LEU A 66 -1.87 11.87 1.72
N SER A 67 -1.91 11.04 2.76
CA SER A 67 -0.74 10.83 3.63
C SER A 67 0.40 10.14 2.90
N THR A 68 0.12 9.13 2.08
CA THR A 68 1.14 8.47 1.25
C THR A 68 1.79 9.44 0.27
N ASN A 69 1.02 10.29 -0.42
CA ASN A 69 1.59 11.31 -1.31
C ASN A 69 2.53 12.28 -0.57
N ILE A 70 2.15 12.73 0.63
CA ILE A 70 2.99 13.62 1.43
C ILE A 70 4.29 12.90 1.81
N THR A 71 4.20 11.66 2.29
CA THR A 71 5.37 10.84 2.63
C THR A 71 6.29 10.63 1.42
N GLU A 72 5.74 10.27 0.27
CA GLU A 72 6.48 10.04 -0.98
C GLU A 72 7.23 11.30 -1.44
N ILE A 73 6.53 12.45 -1.48
CA ILE A 73 7.13 13.72 -1.89
C ILE A 73 8.23 14.13 -0.91
N LEU A 74 7.98 14.05 0.41
CA LEU A 74 9.00 14.41 1.41
C LEU A 74 10.20 13.47 1.37
N PHE A 75 9.97 12.17 1.11
CA PHE A 75 11.04 11.18 0.99
C PHE A 75 11.97 11.51 -0.18
N LEU A 76 11.38 11.84 -1.34
CA LEU A 76 12.12 12.18 -2.55
C LEU A 76 12.77 13.57 -2.50
N PHE A 77 12.14 14.54 -1.85
CA PHE A 77 12.64 15.91 -1.76
C PHE A 77 13.81 16.02 -0.80
N ASP A 78 13.58 15.76 0.49
CA ASP A 78 14.60 15.81 1.53
C ASP A 78 14.14 15.07 2.80
N TYR A 79 14.26 13.74 2.77
CA TYR A 79 13.85 12.92 3.89
C TYR A 79 14.58 13.24 5.21
N GLU A 80 15.85 13.66 5.16
CA GLU A 80 16.63 13.89 6.38
C GLU A 80 16.10 15.10 7.15
N THR A 81 15.82 16.20 6.44
CA THR A 81 15.22 17.40 7.03
C THR A 81 13.79 17.15 7.51
N TYR A 82 13.01 16.37 6.76
CA TYR A 82 11.58 16.19 7.02
C TYR A 82 11.21 14.84 7.67
N VAL A 83 12.17 14.14 8.26
CA VAL A 83 12.00 12.78 8.82
C VAL A 83 10.81 12.70 9.78
N ILE A 84 10.62 13.70 10.63
CA ILE A 84 9.52 13.73 11.61
C ILE A 84 8.17 13.76 10.89
N ILE A 85 8.02 14.66 9.92
CA ILE A 85 6.77 14.84 9.18
C ILE A 85 6.49 13.61 8.32
N ALA A 86 7.49 13.12 7.57
CA ALA A 86 7.38 11.93 6.75
C ALA A 86 6.99 10.69 7.58
N SER A 87 7.60 10.50 8.75
CA SER A 87 7.29 9.40 9.67
C SER A 87 5.87 9.50 10.23
N LEU A 88 5.41 10.71 10.60
CA LEU A 88 4.04 10.93 11.08
C LEU A 88 3.00 10.60 10.00
N PHE A 89 3.21 11.07 8.77
CA PHE A 89 2.30 10.75 7.67
C PHE A 89 2.36 9.27 7.27
N SER A 90 3.51 8.61 7.40
CA SER A 90 3.66 7.16 7.26
C SER A 90 2.90 6.36 8.33
N VAL A 91 2.87 6.85 9.58
CA VAL A 91 2.01 6.29 10.63
C VAL A 91 0.54 6.44 10.23
N VAL A 92 0.13 7.64 9.77
CA VAL A 92 -1.25 7.90 9.35
C VAL A 92 -1.65 6.99 8.18
N SER A 93 -0.81 6.81 7.15
CA SER A 93 -1.10 5.90 6.04
C SER A 93 -1.24 4.46 6.51
N SER A 94 -0.34 3.99 7.37
CA SER A 94 -0.37 2.63 7.93
C SER A 94 -1.64 2.38 8.75
N VAL A 95 -2.03 3.33 9.60
CA VAL A 95 -3.29 3.24 10.38
C VAL A 95 -4.50 3.25 9.46
N CYS A 96 -4.51 4.08 8.41
CA CYS A 96 -5.61 4.09 7.45
C CYS A 96 -5.75 2.74 6.73
N LEU A 97 -4.63 2.12 6.31
CA LEU A 97 -4.64 0.76 5.74
C LEU A 97 -5.25 -0.26 6.71
N LEU A 98 -4.84 -0.24 7.99
CA LEU A 98 -5.44 -1.12 9.01
C LEU A 98 -6.95 -0.89 9.16
N LEU A 99 -7.41 0.35 9.13
CA LEU A 99 -8.83 0.68 9.23
C LEU A 99 -9.61 0.20 7.99
N LEU A 100 -9.01 0.23 6.80
CA LEU A 100 -9.61 -0.29 5.57
C LEU A 100 -9.81 -1.81 5.58
N LEU A 101 -9.04 -2.55 6.38
CA LEU A 101 -9.25 -4.01 6.59
C LEU A 101 -10.47 -4.34 7.46
N LYS A 102 -11.01 -3.37 8.19
CA LYS A 102 -12.10 -3.60 9.18
C LYS A 102 -13.30 -4.40 8.64
N PRO A 103 -13.80 -4.19 7.40
CA PRO A 103 -14.93 -4.97 6.87
C PRO A 103 -14.62 -6.46 6.76
N VAL A 104 -13.40 -6.81 6.35
CA VAL A 104 -12.95 -8.19 6.13
C VAL A 104 -12.65 -8.90 7.45
N LEU A 105 -12.12 -8.17 8.43
CA LEU A 105 -11.78 -8.71 9.75
C LEU A 105 -12.99 -9.04 10.63
N LYS A 106 -14.12 -8.33 10.44
CA LYS A 106 -15.34 -8.53 11.24
C LYS A 106 -16.03 -9.88 10.96
N ARG A 107 -15.87 -10.43 9.75
CA ARG A 107 -16.55 -11.65 9.31
C ARG A 107 -15.53 -12.79 9.19
N ARG A 108 -15.08 -13.28 10.36
CA ARG A 108 -14.11 -14.38 10.42
C ARG A 108 -14.76 -15.67 9.95
N SER A 109 -14.19 -16.31 8.92
CA SER A 109 -14.39 -17.75 8.72
C SER A 109 -13.62 -18.48 9.82
N LYS A 110 -14.27 -19.44 10.50
CA LYS A 110 -13.70 -20.17 11.64
C LYS A 110 -12.64 -21.21 11.25
N VAL A 111 -12.30 -21.35 9.96
CA VAL A 111 -11.50 -22.48 9.47
C VAL A 111 -10.16 -22.00 8.94
N PHE A 112 -9.18 -21.86 9.83
CA PHE A 112 -7.77 -21.68 9.48
C PHE A 112 -7.24 -22.98 8.86
N SER A 113 -6.72 -22.91 7.63
CA SER A 113 -6.15 -24.10 6.98
C SER A 113 -4.73 -24.33 7.49
N GLN A 114 -4.51 -25.42 8.23
CA GLN A 114 -3.17 -25.76 8.73
C GLN A 114 -2.15 -26.04 7.63
N HIS A 115 -2.61 -26.29 6.40
CA HIS A 115 -1.77 -26.60 5.25
C HIS A 115 -0.83 -25.45 4.86
N TYR A 116 -1.22 -24.20 5.09
CA TYR A 116 -0.44 -23.01 4.71
C TYR A 116 0.43 -22.44 5.84
N ILE A 117 0.45 -23.07 7.02
CA ILE A 117 1.20 -22.56 8.18
C ILE A 117 2.69 -22.49 7.90
N LEU A 118 3.25 -23.54 7.29
CA LEU A 118 4.68 -23.66 7.06
C LEU A 118 5.16 -22.59 6.07
N GLU A 119 4.42 -22.39 4.98
CA GLU A 119 4.69 -21.33 4.00
C GLU A 119 4.58 -19.93 4.62
N LEU A 120 3.57 -19.71 5.48
CA LEU A 120 3.40 -18.46 6.21
C LEU A 120 4.58 -18.20 7.17
N ILE A 121 5.08 -19.22 7.87
CA ILE A 121 6.23 -19.12 8.77
C ILE A 121 7.51 -18.80 7.99
N ILE A 122 7.78 -19.54 6.90
CA ILE A 122 8.95 -19.28 6.04
C ILE A 122 8.88 -17.86 5.49
N GLY A 123 7.72 -17.45 4.97
CA GLY A 123 7.49 -16.08 4.51
C GLY A 123 7.80 -15.07 5.61
N PHE A 124 7.22 -15.23 6.80
CA PHE A 124 7.41 -14.30 7.91
C PHE A 124 8.86 -14.24 8.39
N LEU A 125 9.58 -15.36 8.43
CA LEU A 125 11.01 -15.40 8.78
C LEU A 125 11.87 -14.71 7.71
N GLY A 126 11.63 -15.00 6.43
CA GLY A 126 12.33 -14.33 5.34
C GLY A 126 12.08 -12.81 5.33
N PHE A 127 10.83 -12.41 5.51
CA PHE A 127 10.45 -10.99 5.62
C PHE A 127 11.07 -10.33 6.84
N GLY A 128 11.02 -11.00 8.00
CA GLY A 128 11.61 -10.52 9.24
C GLY A 128 13.13 -10.34 9.13
N PHE A 129 13.82 -11.25 8.43
CA PHE A 129 15.25 -11.13 8.18
C PHE A 129 15.58 -9.91 7.30
N VAL A 130 14.90 -9.74 6.15
CA VAL A 130 15.14 -8.61 5.24
C VAL A 130 14.83 -7.28 5.92
N LEU A 131 13.67 -7.16 6.57
CA LEU A 131 13.29 -5.95 7.28
C LEU A 131 14.21 -5.68 8.47
N GLY A 132 14.55 -6.71 9.24
CA GLY A 132 15.45 -6.59 10.39
C GLY A 132 16.84 -6.12 9.97
N TYR A 133 17.39 -6.69 8.89
CA TYR A 133 18.66 -6.26 8.33
C TYR A 133 18.59 -4.81 7.82
N LEU A 134 17.54 -4.47 7.08
CA LEU A 134 17.36 -3.10 6.59
C LEU A 134 17.27 -2.09 7.73
N ILE A 135 16.46 -2.37 8.75
CA ILE A 135 16.34 -1.51 9.94
C ILE A 135 17.69 -1.39 10.64
N TYR A 136 18.42 -2.49 10.82
CA TYR A 136 19.75 -2.47 11.42
C TYR A 136 20.73 -1.57 10.64
N SER A 137 20.69 -1.64 9.31
CA SER A 137 21.56 -0.82 8.45
C SER A 137 21.15 0.65 8.40
N VAL A 138 19.85 0.95 8.42
CA VAL A 138 19.30 2.30 8.21
C VAL A 138 19.17 3.08 9.52
N ALA A 139 18.77 2.43 10.62
CA ALA A 139 18.54 3.06 11.91
C ALA A 139 19.66 4.03 12.38
N PRO A 140 20.97 3.69 12.30
CA PRO A 140 22.01 4.61 12.73
C PRO A 140 22.16 5.86 11.84
N LEU A 141 21.56 5.87 10.65
CA LEU A 141 21.65 6.95 9.67
C LEU A 141 20.44 7.90 9.71
N VAL A 142 19.39 7.54 10.45
CA VAL A 142 18.16 8.35 10.51
C VAL A 142 18.29 9.43 11.59
N PRO A 143 18.07 10.73 11.27
CA PRO A 143 18.25 11.83 12.22
C PRO A 143 17.37 11.77 13.48
N ASP A 144 16.12 11.30 13.34
CA ASP A 144 15.20 11.07 14.47
C ASP A 144 14.78 9.60 14.51
N LEU A 145 15.54 8.82 15.27
CA LEU A 145 15.31 7.39 15.43
C LEU A 145 13.98 7.09 16.14
N SER A 146 13.53 7.94 17.07
CA SER A 146 12.37 7.63 17.91
C SER A 146 11.08 7.60 17.10
N ILE A 147 10.82 8.64 16.31
CA ILE A 147 9.62 8.69 15.47
C ILE A 147 9.69 7.67 14.32
N PHE A 148 10.89 7.45 13.77
CA PHE A 148 11.14 6.45 12.74
C PHE A 148 10.83 5.03 13.24
N MET A 149 11.26 4.68 14.45
CA MET A 149 10.97 3.38 15.06
C MET A 149 9.48 3.19 15.31
N ILE A 150 8.76 4.23 15.76
CA ILE A 150 7.30 4.17 15.91
C ILE A 150 6.64 3.90 14.56
N SER A 151 7.02 4.66 13.52
CA SER A 151 6.53 4.45 12.15
C SER A 151 6.79 3.03 11.67
N THR A 152 7.99 2.52 11.93
CA THR A 152 8.42 1.18 11.52
C THR A 152 7.61 0.08 12.23
N ILE A 153 7.34 0.22 13.53
CA ILE A 153 6.51 -0.73 14.28
C ILE A 153 5.08 -0.76 13.73
N VAL A 154 4.46 0.40 13.50
CA VAL A 154 3.10 0.48 12.96
C VAL A 154 3.04 -0.10 11.55
N PHE A 155 4.07 0.15 10.74
CA PHE A 155 4.23 -0.45 9.41
C PHE A 155 4.32 -1.98 9.47
N ILE A 156 5.14 -2.55 10.35
CA ILE A 156 5.28 -4.00 10.53
C ILE A 156 3.94 -4.63 10.95
N ILE A 157 3.23 -4.00 11.89
CA ILE A 157 1.89 -4.45 12.31
C ILE A 157 0.92 -4.43 11.13
N THR A 158 0.99 -3.38 10.30
CA THR A 158 0.14 -3.22 9.11
C THR A 158 0.39 -4.34 8.10
N ILE A 159 1.64 -4.58 7.71
CA ILE A 159 1.98 -5.67 6.79
C ILE A 159 1.57 -7.03 7.37
N GLY A 160 1.84 -7.25 8.65
CA GLY A 160 1.43 -8.47 9.35
C GLY A 160 -0.08 -8.70 9.25
N ALA A 161 -0.90 -7.66 9.47
CA ALA A 161 -2.35 -7.76 9.34
C ALA A 161 -2.79 -8.10 7.91
N TYR A 162 -2.16 -7.51 6.89
CA TYR A 162 -2.48 -7.78 5.48
C TYR A 162 -2.10 -9.20 5.04
N PHE A 163 -1.00 -9.76 5.55
CA PHE A 163 -0.61 -11.14 5.28
C PHE A 163 -1.40 -12.17 6.08
N LEU A 164 -1.83 -11.85 7.31
CA LEU A 164 -2.59 -12.77 8.14
C LEU A 164 -4.07 -12.84 7.75
N THR A 165 -4.66 -11.73 7.29
CA THR A 165 -6.11 -11.66 6.99
C THR A 165 -6.59 -12.73 5.98
N PRO A 166 -5.91 -12.99 4.86
CA PRO A 166 -6.29 -14.05 3.91
C PRO A 166 -6.34 -15.45 4.52
N SER A 167 -5.53 -15.71 5.55
CA SER A 167 -5.50 -17.01 6.23
C SER A 167 -6.76 -17.27 7.07
N TYR A 168 -7.48 -16.20 7.45
CA TYR A 168 -8.74 -16.27 8.20
C TYR A 168 -9.99 -16.07 7.32
N ASN A 169 -9.85 -15.50 6.12
CA ASN A 169 -10.96 -15.32 5.18
C ASN A 169 -10.54 -15.86 3.79
N LYS A 170 -11.10 -17.00 3.41
CA LYS A 170 -10.72 -17.75 2.20
C LYS A 170 -11.35 -17.23 0.90
N HIS A 171 -12.03 -16.09 0.89
CA HIS A 171 -12.51 -15.52 -0.36
C HIS A 171 -11.31 -15.24 -1.28
N THR A 172 -11.36 -15.69 -2.54
CA THR A 172 -10.26 -15.59 -3.51
C THR A 172 -9.77 -14.15 -3.71
N GLY A 173 -10.66 -13.17 -3.56
CA GLY A 173 -10.34 -11.75 -3.58
C GLY A 173 -9.35 -11.29 -2.50
N ASN A 174 -9.19 -12.03 -1.40
CA ASN A 174 -8.23 -11.72 -0.33
C ASN A 174 -6.78 -11.98 -0.73
N ILE A 175 -6.52 -12.68 -1.84
CA ILE A 175 -5.15 -12.76 -2.38
C ILE A 175 -4.59 -11.37 -2.73
N SER A 176 -5.48 -10.41 -3.03
CA SER A 176 -5.10 -9.01 -3.25
C SER A 176 -4.48 -8.37 -2.00
N LEU A 177 -4.82 -8.85 -0.79
CA LEU A 177 -4.23 -8.36 0.46
C LEU A 177 -2.76 -8.77 0.60
N PHE A 178 -2.37 -9.96 0.12
CA PHE A 178 -0.95 -10.33 -0.01
C PHE A 178 -0.23 -9.38 -0.96
N GLY A 179 -0.85 -9.07 -2.11
CA GLY A 179 -0.31 -8.11 -3.07
C GLY A 179 -0.13 -6.72 -2.47
N ILE A 180 -1.12 -6.22 -1.72
CA ILE A 180 -1.09 -4.93 -1.03
C ILE A 180 0.02 -4.90 0.03
N GLY A 181 0.06 -5.89 0.93
CA GLY A 181 1.09 -5.95 1.98
C GLY A 181 2.50 -6.09 1.41
N GLY A 182 2.68 -6.97 0.42
CA GLY A 182 3.97 -7.18 -0.24
C GLY A 182 4.45 -5.96 -1.03
N ALA A 183 3.55 -5.23 -1.68
CA ALA A 183 3.90 -4.01 -2.40
C ALA A 183 4.26 -2.87 -1.43
N TYR A 184 3.51 -2.70 -0.33
CA TYR A 184 3.87 -1.71 0.67
C TYR A 184 5.23 -2.02 1.32
N MET A 185 5.52 -3.30 1.53
CA MET A 185 6.84 -3.75 1.96
C MET A 185 7.92 -3.42 0.93
N GLY A 186 7.70 -3.81 -0.32
CA GLY A 186 8.64 -3.60 -1.42
C GLY A 186 8.98 -2.13 -1.59
N GLU A 187 7.97 -1.27 -1.66
CA GLU A 187 8.13 0.20 -1.71
C GLU A 187 9.12 0.68 -0.66
N MET A 188 8.86 0.39 0.62
CA MET A 188 9.69 0.90 1.73
C MET A 188 11.10 0.32 1.66
N VAL A 189 11.25 -0.98 1.42
CA VAL A 189 12.56 -1.63 1.32
C VAL A 189 13.41 -0.99 0.22
N PHE A 190 12.85 -0.87 -0.98
CA PHE A 190 13.58 -0.32 -2.13
C PHE A 190 13.85 1.18 -1.99
N ALA A 191 12.92 1.95 -1.41
CA ALA A 191 13.10 3.37 -1.14
C ALA A 191 14.25 3.62 -0.14
N PHE A 192 14.29 2.89 0.98
CA PHE A 192 15.34 3.06 1.98
C PHE A 192 16.70 2.52 1.52
N ILE A 193 16.73 1.44 0.70
CA ILE A 193 17.98 1.01 0.04
C ILE A 193 18.51 2.15 -0.83
N TYR A 194 17.67 2.75 -1.69
CA TYR A 194 18.08 3.86 -2.54
C TYR A 194 18.63 5.04 -1.73
N LYS A 195 17.95 5.42 -0.64
CA LYS A 195 18.31 6.60 0.15
C LYS A 195 19.60 6.42 0.96
N TYR A 196 19.82 5.24 1.55
CA TYR A 196 20.84 5.08 2.59
C TYR A 196 21.92 4.03 2.29
N ILE A 197 21.67 3.09 1.39
CA ILE A 197 22.58 1.95 1.16
C ILE A 197 23.21 2.05 -0.22
N TYR A 198 22.39 2.24 -1.25
CA TYR A 198 22.84 2.17 -2.63
C TYR A 198 21.99 3.06 -3.55
N SER A 199 22.50 4.25 -3.86
CA SER A 199 21.79 5.31 -4.59
C SER A 199 21.72 5.09 -6.10
N GLU A 200 21.36 3.88 -6.52
CA GLU A 200 21.06 3.57 -7.91
C GLU A 200 19.58 3.78 -8.22
N ILE A 201 19.30 4.51 -9.30
CA ILE A 201 17.94 4.90 -9.71
C ILE A 201 17.01 3.69 -9.87
N SER A 202 17.55 2.53 -10.25
CA SER A 202 16.81 1.28 -10.39
C SER A 202 16.06 0.87 -9.11
N PHE A 203 16.66 1.08 -7.93
CA PHE A 203 15.99 0.78 -6.66
C PHE A 203 14.80 1.72 -6.45
N LEU A 204 14.98 3.01 -6.77
CA LEU A 204 13.90 3.98 -6.68
C LEU A 204 12.75 3.67 -7.65
N LEU A 205 13.06 3.24 -8.88
CA LEU A 205 12.06 2.84 -9.87
C LEU A 205 11.26 1.61 -9.42
N VAL A 206 11.93 0.61 -8.83
CA VAL A 206 11.23 -0.56 -8.26
C VAL A 206 10.34 -0.12 -7.10
N GLY A 207 10.81 0.77 -6.23
CA GLY A 207 9.99 1.37 -5.16
C GLY A 207 8.73 2.04 -5.72
N ALA A 208 8.87 2.89 -6.74
CA ALA A 208 7.75 3.56 -7.39
C ALA A 208 6.75 2.57 -8.04
N ILE A 209 7.25 1.53 -8.70
CA ILE A 209 6.40 0.45 -9.25
C ILE A 209 5.58 -0.21 -8.15
N MET A 210 6.19 -0.49 -7.01
CA MET A 210 5.51 -1.10 -5.86
C MET A 210 4.44 -0.16 -5.27
N THR A 211 4.73 1.13 -5.11
CA THR A 211 3.74 2.14 -4.68
C THR A 211 2.55 2.23 -5.64
N ILE A 212 2.82 2.25 -6.95
CA ILE A 212 1.76 2.31 -7.98
C ILE A 212 0.90 1.05 -7.90
N TYR A 213 1.53 -0.12 -7.85
CA TYR A 213 0.83 -1.39 -7.72
C TYR A 213 -0.02 -1.43 -6.44
N LEU A 214 0.54 -1.04 -5.30
CA LEU A 214 -0.13 -0.94 -4.01
C LEU A 214 -1.44 -0.14 -4.12
N LYS A 215 -1.35 1.12 -4.60
CA LYS A 215 -2.52 2.01 -4.66
C LYS A 215 -3.57 1.51 -5.66
N VAL A 216 -3.16 0.98 -6.81
CA VAL A 216 -4.09 0.43 -7.83
C VAL A 216 -4.82 -0.81 -7.33
N VAL A 217 -4.09 -1.75 -6.74
CA VAL A 217 -4.67 -3.00 -6.22
C VAL A 217 -5.57 -2.69 -5.03
N LEU A 218 -5.17 -1.79 -4.13
CA LEU A 218 -6.00 -1.34 -3.03
C LEU A 218 -7.30 -0.70 -3.51
N ALA A 219 -7.24 0.26 -4.44
CA ALA A 219 -8.44 0.90 -4.98
C ALA A 219 -9.39 -0.14 -5.59
N THR A 220 -8.84 -1.09 -6.37
CA THR A 220 -9.61 -2.17 -6.99
C THR A 220 -10.19 -3.14 -5.95
N PHE A 221 -9.45 -3.42 -4.87
CA PHE A 221 -9.92 -4.24 -3.77
C PHE A 221 -11.09 -3.57 -3.04
N LEU A 222 -11.00 -2.28 -2.75
CA LEU A 222 -12.04 -1.50 -2.08
C LEU A 222 -13.36 -1.48 -2.85
N THR A 223 -13.33 -1.42 -4.19
CA THR A 223 -14.55 -1.51 -5.00
C THR A 223 -15.31 -2.85 -4.86
N LYS A 224 -14.65 -3.87 -4.32
CA LYS A 224 -15.20 -5.24 -4.16
C LYS A 224 -15.28 -5.66 -2.69
N ILE A 225 -14.88 -4.80 -1.75
CA ILE A 225 -14.66 -5.20 -0.36
C ILE A 225 -15.92 -5.73 0.32
N ASP A 226 -17.09 -5.15 0.01
CA ASP A 226 -18.36 -5.61 0.57
C ASP A 226 -18.67 -7.04 0.08
N THR A 227 -18.51 -7.31 -1.22
CA THR A 227 -18.70 -8.67 -1.79
C THR A 227 -17.73 -9.70 -1.21
N ILE A 228 -16.48 -9.28 -0.96
CA ILE A 228 -15.45 -10.12 -0.35
C ILE A 228 -15.77 -10.40 1.12
N ALA A 229 -16.26 -9.39 1.84
CA ALA A 229 -16.64 -9.51 3.24
C ALA A 229 -17.91 -10.36 3.41
N ASP A 230 -18.85 -10.29 2.47
CA ASP A 230 -20.11 -11.06 2.47
C ASP A 230 -19.92 -12.56 2.17
N TYR A 231 -18.71 -13.00 1.84
CA TYR A 231 -18.43 -14.41 1.57
C TYR A 231 -18.33 -15.25 2.85
N ASP A 232 -19.31 -16.13 3.04
CA ASP A 232 -19.41 -17.07 4.16
C ASP A 232 -18.75 -18.45 3.89
N GLY A 233 -18.27 -18.68 2.67
CA GLY A 233 -17.71 -19.96 2.23
C GLY A 233 -18.74 -21.03 1.80
N SER A 234 -20.03 -20.70 1.77
CA SER A 234 -21.11 -21.62 1.33
C SER A 234 -21.43 -21.52 -0.17
N GLY A 235 -20.88 -20.53 -0.87
CA GLY A 235 -21.20 -20.25 -2.27
C GLY A 235 -22.52 -19.53 -2.49
N THR A 236 -23.26 -19.21 -1.41
CA THR A 236 -24.45 -18.35 -1.45
C THR A 236 -24.14 -16.97 -0.91
N ARG A 237 -24.61 -15.93 -1.62
CA ARG A 237 -24.63 -14.56 -1.07
C ARG A 237 -25.59 -14.54 0.11
N VAL A 238 -25.10 -14.16 1.29
CA VAL A 238 -25.93 -13.88 2.47
C VAL A 238 -26.46 -12.46 2.38
#